data_AF-A0A419DGW8-F1
#
_entry.id   AF-A0A419DGW8-F1
#
_cell.length_a   1.000
_cell.length_b   1.000
_cell.length_c   1.000
_cell.angle_alpha   90.00
_cell.angle_beta   90.00
_cell.angle_gamma   90.00
#
_symmetry.space_group_name_H-M   'P 1'
#
loop_
_entity.id
_entity.type
_entity.pdbx_description
1 polymer ?
#
loop_
_entity_poly.entity_id
_entity_poly.type
_entity_poly.pdbx_seq_one_letter_code
_entity_poly.pdbx_strand_id
1 'polypeptide(L)'
;MLNSDYIVGLTDGEGCFVVQIRTDYRIVLRYFITQRFDNKILLDKVAEFFKIGYVYRKFQGNDKTKTTFVFEVTKQDDIQNVIIPFFKNNHLQGIKRNSFERFASIAEIVKNRQDTRKLSREELEKVWKLKLTMNTLFNKLKDISARPVREIRSPGGNGKQP
;
A
#
# COMPACT_ATOMS: atom_id res chain seq x y z
N MET A 1 12.06 21.90 -10.27
CA MET A 1 11.38 21.19 -9.16
C MET A 1 10.25 20.35 -9.72
N LEU A 2 9.89 19.24 -9.07
CA LEU A 2 8.67 18.50 -9.43
C LEU A 2 7.44 19.35 -9.07
N ASN A 3 6.34 19.15 -9.78
CA ASN A 3 5.05 19.76 -9.47
C ASN A 3 4.07 18.71 -8.90
N SER A 4 2.93 19.17 -8.39
CA SER A 4 1.93 18.29 -7.79
C SER A 4 1.40 17.24 -8.77
N ASP A 5 1.11 17.62 -10.02
CA ASP A 5 0.57 16.72 -11.04
C ASP A 5 1.52 15.56 -11.33
N TYR A 6 2.82 15.84 -11.39
CA TYR A 6 3.84 14.81 -11.58
C TYR A 6 3.87 13.83 -10.39
N ILE A 7 3.77 14.33 -9.16
CA ILE A 7 3.74 13.48 -7.96
C ILE A 7 2.47 12.62 -7.92
N VAL A 8 1.33 13.18 -8.32
CA VAL A 8 0.07 12.44 -8.47
C VAL A 8 0.23 11.31 -9.49
N GLY A 9 0.69 11.62 -10.70
CA GLY A 9 0.89 10.62 -11.76
C GLY A 9 1.91 9.55 -11.38
N LEU A 10 3.04 9.96 -10.79
CA LEU A 10 4.05 9.03 -10.28
C LEU A 10 3.48 8.14 -9.17
N THR A 11 2.65 8.69 -8.27
CA THR A 11 2.01 7.92 -7.22
C THR A 11 1.00 6.94 -7.78
N ASP A 12 0.20 7.31 -8.78
CA ASP A 12 -0.75 6.41 -9.44
C ASP A 12 -0.05 5.20 -10.08
N GLY A 13 1.13 5.40 -10.67
CA GLY A 13 1.94 4.31 -11.23
C GLY A 13 2.69 3.48 -10.17
N GLU A 14 3.52 4.15 -9.36
CA GLU A 14 4.60 3.52 -8.58
C GLU A 14 4.44 3.67 -7.06
N GLY A 15 3.50 4.50 -6.61
CA GLY A 15 3.25 4.76 -5.21
C GLY A 15 2.49 3.65 -4.51
N CYS A 16 2.64 3.53 -3.19
CA CYS A 16 1.93 2.56 -2.38
C CYS A 16 1.55 3.14 -1.03
N PHE A 17 0.29 2.92 -0.63
CA PHE A 17 -0.23 3.22 0.70
C PHE A 17 -0.42 1.92 1.46
N VAL A 18 0.25 1.77 2.60
CA VAL A 18 0.24 0.54 3.39
C VAL A 18 -0.11 0.84 4.84
N VAL A 19 -0.99 0.02 5.39
CA VAL A 19 -1.26 -0.04 6.82
C VAL A 19 -0.71 -1.36 7.35
N GLN A 20 0.26 -1.28 8.25
CA GLN A 20 0.80 -2.43 8.97
C GLN A 20 0.21 -2.46 10.38
N ILE A 21 -0.29 -3.62 10.79
CA ILE A 21 -0.70 -3.87 12.18
C ILE A 21 0.36 -4.81 12.72
N ARG A 22 1.14 -4.35 13.69
CA ARG A 22 2.20 -5.13 14.32
C ARG A 22 1.59 -6.17 15.27
N THR A 23 2.40 -7.13 15.68
CA THR A 23 2.00 -8.18 16.64
C THR A 23 1.58 -7.60 17.99
N ASP A 24 2.12 -6.44 18.36
CA ASP A 24 1.74 -5.69 19.56
C ASP A 24 0.59 -4.69 19.33
N TYR A 25 -0.20 -4.85 18.27
CA TYR A 25 -1.34 -4.00 17.88
C TYR A 25 -0.99 -2.55 17.51
N ARG A 26 0.30 -2.19 17.39
CA ARG A 26 0.64 -0.88 16.83
C ARG A 26 0.26 -0.80 15.36
N ILE A 27 -0.42 0.28 15.00
CA ILE A 27 -0.77 0.61 13.63
C ILE A 27 0.30 1.53 13.08
N VAL A 28 0.97 1.08 12.01
CA VAL A 28 1.99 1.87 11.30
C VAL A 28 1.47 2.16 9.91
N LEU A 29 1.37 3.44 9.61
CA LEU A 29 1.04 3.95 8.28
C LEU A 29 2.33 4.14 7.48
N ARG A 30 2.32 3.77 6.21
CA ARG A 30 3.47 3.90 5.32
C ARG A 30 2.99 4.39 3.95
N TYR A 31 3.67 5.39 3.43
CA TYR A 31 3.60 5.79 2.03
C TYR A 31 4.98 5.64 1.42
N PHE A 32 5.08 5.01 0.26
CA PHE A 32 6.35 4.87 -0.43
C PHE A 32 6.22 4.85 -1.94
N ILE A 33 7.29 5.25 -2.62
CA ILE A 33 7.48 5.11 -4.08
C ILE A 33 8.74 4.27 -4.28
N THR A 34 8.63 3.22 -5.09
CA THR A 34 9.79 2.38 -5.45
C THR A 34 10.26 2.72 -6.85
N GLN A 35 11.56 2.72 -7.06
CA GLN A 35 12.18 2.87 -8.37
C GLN A 35 13.33 1.88 -8.53
N ARG A 36 13.65 1.53 -9.78
CA ARG A 36 14.82 0.70 -10.08
C ARG A 36 16.12 1.40 -9.64
N PHE A 37 17.17 0.61 -9.41
CA PHE A 37 18.45 1.09 -8.88
C PHE A 37 19.06 2.29 -9.63
N ASP A 38 18.81 2.41 -10.93
CA ASP A 38 19.35 3.46 -11.80
C ASP A 38 18.53 4.76 -11.78
N ASN A 39 17.39 4.79 -11.09
CA ASN A 39 16.52 5.96 -11.02
C ASN A 39 16.39 6.54 -9.60
N LYS A 40 17.44 6.42 -8.77
CA LYS A 40 17.49 7.03 -7.42
C LYS A 40 17.27 8.54 -7.46
N ILE A 41 17.82 9.23 -8.47
CA ILE A 41 17.75 10.68 -8.62
C ILE A 41 16.29 11.18 -8.62
N LEU A 42 15.36 10.40 -9.20
CA LEU A 42 13.95 10.75 -9.15
C LEU A 42 13.41 10.77 -7.72
N LEU A 43 13.77 9.77 -6.91
CA LEU A 43 13.33 9.69 -5.52
C LEU A 43 13.95 10.78 -4.64
N ASP A 44 15.18 11.20 -4.93
CA ASP A 44 15.79 12.35 -4.27
C ASP A 44 15.00 13.64 -4.56
N LYS A 45 14.53 13.83 -5.80
CA LYS A 45 13.63 14.94 -6.17
C LYS A 45 12.26 14.85 -5.49
N VAL A 46 11.73 13.64 -5.27
CA VAL A 46 10.49 13.43 -4.50
C VAL A 46 10.68 13.80 -3.02
N ALA A 47 11.79 13.38 -2.41
CA ALA A 47 12.14 13.77 -1.05
C ALA A 47 12.33 15.29 -0.93
N GLU A 48 12.96 15.92 -1.94
CA GLU A 48 13.08 17.36 -2.01
C GLU A 48 11.72 18.08 -2.16
N PHE A 49 10.77 17.49 -2.90
CA PHE A 49 9.43 18.03 -3.06
C PHE A 49 8.65 18.01 -1.74
N PHE A 50 8.62 16.87 -1.04
CA PHE A 50 7.85 16.72 0.19
C PHE A 50 8.54 17.30 1.43
N LYS A 51 9.88 17.41 1.43
CA LYS A 51 10.72 17.81 2.59
C LYS A 51 10.55 16.92 3.83
N ILE A 52 10.04 15.70 3.65
CA ILE A 52 9.81 14.68 4.68
C ILE A 52 10.21 13.31 4.13
N GLY A 53 10.25 12.30 4.99
CA GLY A 53 10.62 10.94 4.61
C GLY A 53 12.11 10.78 4.30
N TYR A 54 12.46 9.61 3.77
CA TYR A 54 13.85 9.26 3.47
C TYR A 54 13.94 8.36 2.25
N VAL A 55 15.09 8.40 1.56
CA VAL A 55 15.41 7.53 0.42
C VAL A 55 16.43 6.49 0.86
N TYR A 56 16.14 5.21 0.62
CA TYR A 56 17.04 4.12 0.96
C TYR A 56 17.09 3.03 -0.11
N ARG A 57 18.18 2.26 -0.13
CA ARG A 57 18.35 1.13 -1.04
C ARG A 57 17.64 -0.10 -0.46
N LYS A 58 16.86 -0.79 -1.28
CA LYS A 58 16.20 -2.04 -0.95
C LYS A 58 16.72 -3.17 -1.85
N PHE A 59 17.19 -4.25 -1.23
CA PHE A 59 17.61 -5.45 -1.92
C PHE A 59 16.40 -6.36 -2.18
N GLN A 60 16.33 -6.97 -3.36
CA GLN A 60 15.31 -7.95 -3.67
C GLN A 60 15.82 -9.36 -3.35
N GLY A 61 15.51 -9.82 -2.13
CA GLY A 61 15.98 -11.13 -1.64
C GLY A 61 17.50 -11.16 -1.44
N ASN A 62 18.10 -12.31 -1.69
CA ASN A 62 19.55 -12.52 -1.52
C ASN A 62 20.38 -12.03 -2.72
N ASP A 63 19.72 -11.64 -3.81
CA ASP A 63 20.38 -11.18 -5.02
C ASP A 63 20.77 -9.70 -4.90
N LYS A 64 22.04 -9.45 -4.61
CA LYS A 64 22.60 -8.09 -4.47
C LYS A 64 22.65 -7.32 -5.79
N THR A 65 22.42 -7.97 -6.94
CA THR A 65 22.37 -7.33 -8.26
C THR A 65 21.00 -6.72 -8.53
N LYS A 66 19.93 -7.30 -7.96
CA LYS A 66 18.56 -6.79 -8.07
C LYS A 66 18.26 -5.84 -6.94
N THR A 67 18.45 -4.55 -7.21
CA THR A 67 18.19 -3.51 -6.22
C THR A 67 17.20 -2.48 -6.72
N THR A 68 16.47 -1.92 -5.77
CA THR A 68 15.59 -0.79 -5.97
C THR A 68 15.95 0.28 -4.96
N PHE A 69 15.54 1.52 -5.23
CA PHE A 69 15.49 2.56 -4.23
C PHE A 69 14.04 2.80 -3.84
N VAL A 70 13.84 3.24 -2.60
CA VAL A 70 12.52 3.52 -2.05
C VAL A 70 12.58 4.88 -1.38
N PHE A 71 11.70 5.79 -1.79
CA PHE A 71 11.31 6.95 -0.99
C PHE A 71 10.21 6.49 -0.04
N GLU A 72 10.34 6.74 1.26
CA GLU A 72 9.37 6.29 2.25
C GLU A 72 9.08 7.34 3.32
N VAL A 73 7.81 7.46 3.68
CA VAL A 73 7.30 8.21 4.82
C VAL A 73 6.61 7.24 5.77
N THR A 74 7.11 7.15 7.01
CA THR A 74 6.53 6.31 8.08
C THR A 74 6.18 7.09 9.35
N LYS A 75 6.71 8.30 9.53
CA LYS A 75 6.41 9.13 10.69
C LYS A 75 4.95 9.55 10.64
N GLN A 76 4.23 9.29 11.73
CA GLN A 76 2.80 9.54 11.80
C GLN A 76 2.45 11.00 11.54
N ASP A 77 3.18 11.94 12.15
CA ASP A 77 2.94 13.38 11.94
C ASP A 77 3.10 13.79 10.48
N ASP A 78 4.14 13.29 9.80
CA ASP A 78 4.40 13.60 8.39
C ASP A 78 3.28 13.06 7.49
N ILE A 79 2.76 11.88 7.81
CA ILE A 79 1.61 11.29 7.10
C ILE A 79 0.34 12.14 7.30
N GLN A 80 0.08 12.54 8.55
CA GLN A 80 -1.12 13.31 8.92
C GLN A 80 -1.10 14.73 8.37
N ASN A 81 0.05 15.38 8.42
CA ASN A 81 0.17 16.81 8.16
C ASN A 81 0.63 17.13 6.73
N VAL A 82 1.22 16.17 6.01
CA VAL A 82 1.74 16.40 4.66
C VAL A 82 1.10 15.45 3.65
N ILE A 83 1.25 14.13 3.81
CA ILE A 83 0.82 13.16 2.79
C ILE A 83 -0.70 13.17 2.60
N ILE A 84 -1.47 13.12 3.70
CA ILE A 84 -2.94 13.12 3.62
C ILE A 84 -3.48 14.42 3.03
N PRO A 85 -3.08 15.62 3.51
CA PRO A 85 -3.50 16.88 2.89
C PRO A 85 -3.11 16.99 1.42
N PHE A 86 -1.91 16.55 1.05
CA PHE A 86 -1.45 16.59 -0.33
C PHE A 86 -2.37 15.82 -1.27
N PHE A 87 -2.67 14.55 -0.98
CA PHE A 87 -3.52 13.72 -1.85
C PHE A 87 -5.03 13.97 -1.68
N LYS A 88 -5.45 14.69 -0.64
CA LYS A 88 -6.80 15.27 -0.56
C LYS A 88 -6.97 16.48 -1.49
N ASN A 89 -5.93 17.30 -1.63
CA ASN A 89 -5.96 18.49 -2.49
C ASN A 89 -5.59 18.16 -3.95
N ASN A 90 -4.82 17.10 -4.17
CA ASN A 90 -4.37 16.65 -5.49
C ASN A 90 -4.81 15.18 -5.69
N HIS A 91 -5.96 15.01 -6.32
CA HIS A 91 -6.60 13.70 -6.42
C HIS A 91 -5.83 12.75 -7.34
N LEU A 92 -5.60 11.52 -6.85
CA LEU A 92 -5.22 10.38 -7.67
C LEU A 92 -6.32 10.08 -8.68
N GLN A 93 -5.92 9.72 -9.90
CA GLN A 93 -6.81 9.48 -11.03
C GLN A 93 -7.10 7.98 -11.20
N GLY A 94 -6.19 7.11 -10.77
CA GLY A 94 -6.31 5.67 -10.92
C GLY A 94 -7.05 4.96 -9.78
N ILE A 95 -7.13 3.63 -9.87
CA ILE A 95 -7.75 2.76 -8.85
C ILE A 95 -7.10 2.91 -7.46
N LYS A 96 -5.86 3.42 -7.41
CA LYS A 96 -5.10 3.69 -6.19
C LYS A 96 -5.74 4.77 -5.32
N ARG A 97 -6.58 5.64 -5.88
CA ARG A 97 -7.43 6.56 -5.13
C ARG A 97 -8.23 5.83 -4.05
N ASN A 98 -8.81 4.68 -4.37
CA ASN A 98 -9.59 3.88 -3.42
C ASN A 98 -8.70 3.34 -2.27
N SER A 99 -7.45 3.01 -2.54
CA SER A 99 -6.48 2.60 -1.51
C SER A 99 -6.11 3.79 -0.62
N PHE A 100 -5.90 4.98 -1.21
CA PHE A 100 -5.66 6.22 -0.48
C PHE A 100 -6.82 6.61 0.43
N GLU A 101 -8.07 6.58 -0.04
CA GLU A 101 -9.24 6.96 0.76
C GLU A 101 -9.40 6.09 2.01
N ARG A 102 -9.16 4.78 1.89
CA ARG A 102 -9.14 3.86 3.04
C ARG A 102 -7.95 4.11 3.95
N PHE A 103 -6.78 4.37 3.40
CA PHE A 103 -5.59 4.75 4.15
C PHE A 103 -5.84 6.03 4.97
N ALA A 104 -6.41 7.07 4.36
CA ALA A 104 -6.75 8.32 5.02
C ALA A 104 -7.83 8.12 6.11
N SER A 105 -8.80 7.23 5.87
CA SER A 105 -9.81 6.87 6.88
C SER A 105 -9.19 6.19 8.10
N ILE A 106 -8.25 5.26 7.89
CA ILE A 106 -7.50 4.62 8.99
C ILE A 106 -6.63 5.65 9.70
N ALA A 107 -5.99 6.55 8.96
CA ALA A 107 -5.18 7.60 9.54
C ALA A 107 -5.99 8.52 10.46
N GLU A 108 -7.23 8.85 10.12
CA GLU A 108 -8.10 9.63 11.00
C GLU A 108 -8.40 8.90 12.31
N ILE A 109 -8.62 7.57 12.29
CA ILE A 109 -8.85 6.75 13.49
C ILE A 109 -7.66 6.83 14.46
N VAL A 110 -6.43 6.81 13.92
CA VAL A 110 -5.20 6.83 14.72
C VAL A 110 -4.66 8.24 14.97
N LYS A 111 -5.33 9.28 14.46
CA LYS A 111 -4.88 10.67 14.56
C LYS A 111 -4.77 11.11 16.01
N ASN A 112 -3.71 11.86 16.33
CA ASN A 112 -3.40 12.36 17.68
C ASN A 112 -3.30 11.26 18.76
N ARG A 113 -3.24 9.97 18.38
CA ARG A 113 -3.00 8.87 19.32
C ARG A 113 -1.51 8.73 19.55
N GLN A 114 -1.08 8.98 20.78
CA GLN A 114 0.30 8.67 21.22
C GLN A 114 0.54 7.15 21.24
N ASP A 115 -0.52 6.36 21.47
CA ASP A 115 -0.44 4.91 21.54
C ASP A 115 -1.67 4.25 20.90
N THR A 116 -1.50 3.72 19.69
CA THR A 116 -2.57 3.01 18.96
C THR A 116 -2.90 1.64 19.55
N ARG A 117 -2.13 1.14 20.52
CA ARG A 117 -2.43 -0.12 21.22
C ARG A 117 -3.66 0.01 22.12
N LYS A 118 -4.03 1.24 22.46
CA LYS A 118 -5.19 1.58 23.30
C LYS A 118 -6.48 1.82 22.50
N LEU A 119 -6.49 1.45 21.22
CA LEU A 119 -7.73 1.48 20.43
C LEU A 119 -8.74 0.51 21.00
N SER A 120 -10.01 0.89 20.96
CA SER A 120 -11.10 0.01 21.33
C SER A 120 -11.19 -1.17 20.35
N ARG A 121 -11.88 -2.23 20.77
CA ARG A 121 -12.16 -3.38 19.90
C ARG A 121 -12.88 -2.95 18.62
N GLU A 122 -13.84 -2.05 18.72
CA GLU A 122 -14.60 -1.54 17.57
C GLU A 122 -13.72 -0.74 16.61
N GLU A 123 -12.82 0.10 17.13
CA GLU A 123 -11.85 0.85 16.34
C GLU A 123 -10.90 -0.09 15.60
N LEU A 124 -10.37 -1.11 16.28
CA LEU A 124 -9.50 -2.13 15.68
C LEU A 124 -10.22 -2.93 14.60
N GLU A 125 -11.47 -3.33 14.84
CA GLU A 125 -12.31 -4.03 13.85
C GLU A 125 -12.55 -3.15 12.61
N LYS A 126 -12.79 -1.84 12.80
CA LYS A 126 -12.93 -0.88 11.70
C LYS A 126 -11.63 -0.75 10.89
N VAL A 127 -10.49 -0.62 11.56
CA VAL A 127 -9.17 -0.58 10.91
C VAL A 127 -8.93 -1.86 10.10
N TRP A 128 -9.25 -3.03 10.66
CA TRP A 128 -9.08 -4.31 9.99
C TRP A 128 -9.92 -4.43 8.72
N LYS A 129 -11.22 -4.07 8.80
CA LYS A 129 -12.14 -4.08 7.64
C LYS A 129 -11.66 -3.15 6.53
N LEU A 130 -11.22 -1.94 6.88
CA LEU A 130 -10.66 -0.99 5.92
C LEU A 130 -9.38 -1.55 5.27
N LYS A 131 -8.45 -2.07 6.08
CA LYS A 131 -7.19 -2.65 5.59
C LYS A 131 -7.42 -3.81 4.60
N LEU A 132 -8.35 -4.72 4.90
CA LEU A 132 -8.69 -5.84 4.01
C LEU A 132 -9.21 -5.38 2.64
N THR A 133 -9.79 -4.19 2.55
CA THR A 133 -10.34 -3.66 1.29
C THR A 133 -9.39 -2.71 0.57
N MET A 134 -8.17 -2.47 1.08
CA MET A 134 -7.19 -1.60 0.42
C MET A 134 -6.58 -2.20 -0.85
N ASN A 135 -6.35 -3.52 -0.87
CA ASN A 135 -5.72 -4.25 -1.98
C ASN A 135 -6.67 -5.33 -2.51
N THR A 136 -7.80 -4.91 -3.04
CA THR A 136 -8.90 -5.80 -3.47
C THR A 136 -8.48 -6.82 -4.53
N LEU A 137 -7.59 -6.48 -5.45
CA LEU A 137 -7.12 -7.42 -6.48
C LEU A 137 -6.28 -8.56 -5.87
N PHE A 138 -5.33 -8.25 -4.98
CA PHE A 138 -4.51 -9.26 -4.32
C PHE A 138 -5.35 -10.21 -3.46
N ASN A 139 -6.34 -9.68 -2.74
CA ASN A 139 -7.21 -10.50 -1.90
C ASN A 139 -8.17 -11.36 -2.74
N LYS A 140 -8.76 -10.82 -3.82
CA LYS A 140 -9.56 -11.61 -4.77
C LYS A 140 -8.75 -12.70 -5.46
N LEU A 141 -7.52 -12.40 -5.88
CA LEU A 141 -6.64 -13.39 -6.50
C LEU A 141 -6.19 -14.47 -5.51
N LYS A 142 -5.96 -14.11 -4.24
CA LYS A 142 -5.68 -15.09 -3.19
C LYS A 142 -6.86 -16.03 -2.98
N ASP A 143 -8.09 -15.51 -2.94
CA ASP A 143 -9.32 -16.31 -2.83
C ASP A 143 -9.55 -17.19 -4.06
N ILE A 144 -9.24 -16.70 -5.27
CA ILE A 144 -9.33 -17.50 -6.51
C ILE A 144 -8.25 -18.59 -6.54
N SER A 145 -7.01 -18.28 -6.16
CA SER A 145 -5.89 -19.23 -6.12
C SER A 145 -6.02 -20.29 -5.01
N ALA A 146 -6.83 -20.00 -3.98
CA ALA A 146 -7.16 -20.93 -2.91
C ALA A 146 -8.31 -21.88 -3.26
N ARG A 147 -8.97 -21.71 -4.42
CA ARG A 147 -9.96 -22.69 -4.91
C ARG A 147 -9.22 -23.94 -5.40
N PRO A 148 -9.51 -25.15 -4.86
CA PRO A 148 -8.92 -26.35 -5.38
C PRO A 148 -9.27 -26.51 -6.86
N VAL A 149 -8.29 -26.87 -7.68
CA VAL A 149 -8.41 -27.21 -9.11
C VAL A 149 -9.19 -28.54 -9.28
N ARG A 150 -10.42 -28.62 -8.76
CA ARG A 150 -11.23 -29.85 -8.78
C ARG A 150 -12.42 -29.80 -9.73
N GLU A 151 -12.69 -28.69 -10.41
CA GLU A 151 -13.86 -28.58 -11.31
C GLU A 151 -13.53 -28.42 -12.80
N ILE A 152 -12.29 -28.69 -13.22
CA ILE A 152 -11.96 -28.85 -14.66
C ILE A 152 -11.65 -30.32 -14.94
N ARG A 153 -12.65 -31.19 -14.72
CA ARG A 153 -12.80 -32.45 -15.43
C ARG A 153 -14.28 -32.61 -15.74
N SER A 154 -14.65 -32.28 -16.97
CA SER A 154 -16.01 -32.49 -17.50
C SER A 154 -16.43 -33.96 -17.36
N PRO A 155 -17.72 -34.25 -17.12
CA PRO A 155 -18.24 -35.61 -17.10
C PRO A 155 -18.40 -36.10 -18.55
N GLY A 156 -17.61 -37.11 -18.93
CA GLY A 156 -17.80 -37.82 -20.20
C GLY A 156 -16.97 -39.10 -20.19
N GLY A 157 -17.51 -40.29 -20.39
CA GLY A 157 -18.89 -40.71 -20.55
C GLY A 157 -19.01 -42.18 -20.15
N ASN A 158 -20.24 -42.58 -19.81
CA ASN A 158 -20.62 -43.98 -19.67
C ASN A 158 -20.48 -44.68 -21.03
N GLY A 159 -19.57 -45.64 -21.13
CA GLY A 159 -19.56 -46.65 -22.19
C GLY A 159 -19.63 -48.03 -21.55
N LYS A 160 -20.85 -48.52 -21.30
CA LYS A 160 -21.11 -49.96 -21.15
C LYS A 160 -21.18 -50.57 -22.55
N GLN A 161 -20.29 -51.54 -22.79
CA GLN A 161 -20.42 -52.86 -23.45
C GLN A 161 -21.49 -53.09 -24.55
N PRO A 162 -21.21 -53.96 -25.53
CA PRO A 162 -20.98 -55.40 -25.30
C PRO A 162 -19.51 -55.81 -25.26
#